data_AF-A0A0D6LFL2-F1
#
_entry.id   AF-A0A0D6LFL2-F1
#
_cell.length_a   1.000
_cell.length_b   1.000
_cell.length_c   1.000
_cell.angle_alpha   90.00
_cell.angle_beta   90.00
_cell.angle_gamma   90.00
#
_symmetry.space_group_name_H-M   'P 1'
#
loop_
_entity.id
_entity.type
_entity.pdbx_description
1 polymer ?
#
loop_
_entity_poly.entity_id
_entity_poly.type
_entity_poly.pdbx_seq_one_letter_code
_entity_poly.pdbx_strand_id
1 'polypeptide(L)'
;MADELARVQQYEYRQNSNLVLQVDYNLTDRRGREEPTGEVLPLSDRVLKGMKMGDKYMRTKAPIQEQKKKRKKKADEEDFRIMSKSVIGDNTELMGSYKPRTQETKQTYEVILAFIQEAIGDQPRDILCGAADEVLAVLKSDKIREKEKKKRLNYCLDH
;
A
#
# COMPACT_ATOMS: atom_id res chain seq x y z
N MET A 1 -59.47 27.17 -18.64
CA MET A 1 -59.25 28.17 -17.57
C MET A 1 -58.80 27.53 -16.25
N ALA A 2 -59.40 26.42 -15.78
CA ALA A 2 -58.97 25.74 -14.55
C ALA A 2 -57.58 25.08 -14.63
N ASP A 3 -57.25 24.46 -15.78
CA ASP A 3 -55.97 23.75 -15.94
C ASP A 3 -54.73 24.66 -16.01
N GLU A 4 -54.90 25.91 -16.47
CA GLU A 4 -53.82 26.89 -16.53
C GLU A 4 -53.45 27.39 -15.14
N LEU A 5 -54.45 27.62 -14.28
CA LEU A 5 -54.25 27.99 -12.88
C LEU A 5 -53.57 26.87 -12.08
N ALA A 6 -53.94 25.62 -12.33
CA ALA A 6 -53.27 24.46 -11.72
C ALA A 6 -51.80 24.34 -12.16
N ARG A 7 -51.49 24.61 -13.44
CA ARG A 7 -50.09 24.67 -13.91
C ARG A 7 -49.32 25.81 -13.26
N VAL A 8 -49.91 27.01 -13.16
CA VAL A 8 -49.26 28.16 -12.52
C VAL A 8 -48.96 27.84 -11.05
N GLN A 9 -49.89 27.25 -10.30
CA GLN A 9 -49.66 26.84 -8.90
C GLN A 9 -48.57 25.76 -8.76
N GLN A 10 -48.47 24.82 -9.71
CA GLN A 10 -47.41 23.80 -9.70
C GLN A 10 -46.01 24.37 -9.94
N TYR A 11 -45.88 25.49 -10.66
CA TYR A 11 -44.61 26.17 -10.94
C TYR A 11 -44.42 27.47 -10.14
N GLU A 12 -45.36 27.81 -9.25
CA GLU A 12 -45.24 28.99 -8.41
C GLU A 12 -44.23 28.72 -7.29
N TYR A 13 -42.99 29.18 -7.49
CA TYR A 13 -41.94 29.19 -6.48
C TYR A 13 -42.19 30.17 -5.32
N ARG A 14 -43.38 30.77 -5.26
CA ARG A 14 -43.82 31.69 -4.20
C ARG A 14 -43.87 31.02 -2.83
N GLN A 15 -44.16 29.72 -2.76
CA GLN A 15 -44.17 28.98 -1.49
C GLN A 15 -42.77 28.62 -0.98
N ASN A 16 -41.76 28.59 -1.86
CA ASN A 16 -40.37 28.31 -1.50
C ASN A 16 -39.53 29.58 -1.34
N SER A 17 -40.09 30.77 -1.59
CA SER A 17 -39.42 32.01 -1.26
C SER A 17 -39.51 32.21 0.26
N ASN A 18 -38.47 31.77 0.97
CA ASN A 18 -38.24 32.27 2.32
C ASN A 18 -38.19 33.79 2.23
N LEU A 19 -39.18 34.45 2.83
CA LEU A 19 -39.14 35.89 3.02
C LEU A 19 -37.89 36.16 3.85
N VAL A 20 -36.85 36.66 3.21
CA VAL A 20 -35.72 37.25 3.92
C VAL A 20 -36.33 38.39 4.70
N LEU A 21 -36.40 38.25 6.02
CA LEU A 21 -36.81 39.30 6.91
C LEU A 21 -35.92 40.50 6.60
N GLN A 22 -36.49 41.50 5.93
CA GLN A 22 -35.85 42.80 5.83
C GLN A 22 -35.67 43.27 7.28
N VAL A 23 -34.42 43.48 7.67
CA VAL A 23 -34.12 43.99 9.01
C VAL A 23 -34.77 45.36 9.12
N ASP A 24 -35.52 45.61 10.20
CA ASP A 24 -36.08 46.93 10.47
C ASP A 24 -34.94 47.94 10.69
N TYR A 25 -34.58 48.68 9.64
CA TYR A 25 -33.48 49.65 9.60
C TYR A 25 -33.65 50.86 10.53
N ASN A 26 -34.74 50.90 11.29
CA ASN A 26 -34.97 51.89 12.34
C ASN A 26 -34.24 51.53 13.65
N LEU A 27 -33.86 50.26 13.87
CA LEU A 27 -33.24 49.77 15.12
C LEU A 27 -31.76 49.34 14.96
N THR A 28 -31.22 49.39 13.74
CA THR A 28 -29.82 49.06 13.44
C THR A 28 -29.08 50.25 12.83
N ASP A 29 -27.77 50.38 13.10
CA ASP A 29 -26.91 51.37 12.47
C ASP A 29 -27.08 51.34 10.94
N ARG A 30 -27.42 52.50 10.36
CA ARG A 30 -27.55 52.68 8.92
C ARG A 30 -26.17 52.49 8.30
N ARG A 31 -25.90 51.26 7.85
CA ARG A 31 -24.75 50.93 7.01
C ARG A 31 -24.69 51.91 5.84
N GLY A 32 -23.49 52.39 5.51
CA GLY A 32 -23.30 53.29 4.38
C GLY A 32 -23.89 52.69 3.11
N ARG A 33 -24.54 53.52 2.28
CA ARG A 33 -25.23 53.10 1.04
C ARG A 33 -24.33 52.31 0.06
N GLU A 34 -23.02 52.41 0.25
CA GLU A 34 -21.95 51.85 -0.59
C GLU A 34 -21.27 50.61 0.03
N GLU A 35 -21.72 50.11 1.19
CA GLU A 35 -21.16 48.90 1.79
C GLU A 35 -21.71 47.64 1.10
N PRO A 36 -20.87 46.67 0.70
CA PRO A 36 -21.34 45.46 0.05
C PRO A 36 -22.18 44.63 1.02
N THR A 37 -23.47 44.50 0.74
CA THR A 37 -24.48 43.90 1.62
C THR A 37 -24.32 42.39 1.84
N GLY A 38 -23.41 41.73 1.10
CA GLY A 38 -23.21 40.29 1.16
C GLY A 38 -24.42 39.48 0.69
N GLU A 39 -25.45 40.16 0.18
CA GLU A 39 -26.66 39.54 -0.35
C GLU A 39 -26.35 38.86 -1.69
N VAL A 40 -26.94 37.68 -1.90
CA VAL A 40 -26.75 36.92 -3.15
C VAL A 40 -27.58 37.58 -4.25
N LEU A 41 -26.90 38.17 -5.23
CA LEU A 41 -27.56 38.77 -6.39
C LEU A 41 -27.90 37.72 -7.44
N PRO A 42 -29.00 37.90 -8.19
CA PRO A 42 -29.35 37.01 -9.29
C PRO A 42 -28.29 37.08 -10.41
N LEU A 43 -27.98 35.93 -11.00
CA LEU A 43 -27.12 35.84 -12.17
C LEU A 43 -27.85 36.45 -13.39
N SER A 44 -27.42 37.64 -13.79
CA SER A 44 -27.97 38.32 -14.96
C SER A 44 -27.32 37.84 -16.26
N ASP A 45 -28.03 38.01 -17.39
CA ASP A 45 -27.55 37.63 -18.73
C ASP A 45 -26.18 38.23 -19.08
N ARG A 46 -25.87 39.43 -18.54
CA ARG A 46 -24.56 40.07 -18.68
C ARG A 46 -23.42 39.27 -18.06
N VAL A 47 -23.66 38.63 -16.91
CA VAL A 47 -22.66 37.83 -16.19
C VAL A 47 -22.52 36.46 -16.86
N LEU A 48 -23.64 35.87 -17.28
CA LEU A 48 -23.67 34.57 -17.96
C LEU A 48 -23.02 34.60 -19.35
N LYS A 49 -23.12 35.71 -20.08
CA LYS A 49 -22.48 35.86 -21.41
C LYS A 49 -20.96 35.69 -21.37
N GLY A 50 -20.32 35.96 -20.22
CA GLY A 50 -18.88 35.83 -20.02
C GLY A 50 -18.41 34.48 -19.46
N MET A 51 -19.31 33.59 -19.06
CA MET A 51 -18.99 32.32 -18.40
C MET A 51 -19.70 31.16 -19.10
N LYS A 52 -18.95 30.22 -19.66
CA LYS A 52 -19.55 29.00 -20.22
C LYS A 52 -19.78 27.99 -19.11
N MET A 53 -20.85 27.21 -19.27
CA MET A 53 -21.16 26.12 -18.36
C MET A 53 -20.03 25.08 -18.41
N GLY A 54 -19.40 24.83 -17.26
CA GLY A 54 -18.32 23.85 -17.13
C GLY A 54 -16.90 24.41 -17.18
N ASP A 55 -16.70 25.73 -17.35
CA ASP A 55 -15.35 26.34 -17.46
C ASP A 55 -14.43 26.06 -16.26
N LYS A 56 -14.99 25.83 -15.07
CA LYS A 56 -14.23 25.53 -13.84
C LYS A 56 -14.40 24.09 -13.36
N TYR A 57 -14.99 23.21 -14.17
CA TYR A 57 -15.21 21.83 -13.77
C TYR A 57 -13.90 21.04 -13.80
N MET A 58 -13.56 20.39 -12.69
CA MET A 58 -12.38 19.54 -12.58
C MET A 58 -12.80 18.09 -12.32
N ARG A 59 -12.36 17.17 -13.19
CA ARG A 59 -12.59 15.73 -13.01
C ARG A 59 -11.64 15.19 -11.96
N THR A 60 -12.17 14.76 -10.83
CA THR A 60 -11.39 14.07 -9.79
C THR A 60 -11.16 12.61 -10.18
N LYS A 61 -9.98 12.07 -9.83
CA LYS A 61 -9.74 10.62 -9.90
C LYS A 61 -10.45 9.94 -8.74
N ALA A 62 -10.89 8.70 -8.93
CA ALA A 62 -11.46 7.89 -7.85
C ALA A 62 -10.48 7.86 -6.66
N PRO A 63 -10.95 8.02 -5.41
CA PRO A 63 -10.09 8.03 -4.24
C PRO A 63 -9.29 6.73 -4.19
N ILE A 64 -7.97 6.84 -4.33
CA ILE A 64 -7.07 5.69 -4.25
C ILE A 64 -7.15 5.17 -2.82
N GLN A 65 -7.91 4.11 -2.61
CA GLN A 65 -7.90 3.35 -1.36
C GLN A 65 -6.55 2.60 -1.25
N GLU A 66 -5.48 3.31 -0.89
CA GLU A 66 -4.15 2.72 -0.64
C GLU A 66 -4.23 1.57 0.37
N GLN A 67 -5.18 1.62 1.29
CA GLN A 67 -5.45 0.57 2.28
C GLN A 67 -5.91 -0.75 1.62
N LYS A 68 -6.65 -0.73 0.51
CA LYS A 68 -7.08 -1.97 -0.17
C LYS A 68 -5.94 -2.62 -0.96
N LYS A 69 -5.02 -1.85 -1.54
CA LYS A 69 -3.86 -2.42 -2.25
C LYS A 69 -2.87 -3.10 -1.31
N LYS A 70 -2.63 -2.54 -0.11
CA LYS A 70 -1.76 -3.17 0.90
C LYS A 70 -2.38 -4.45 1.48
N ARG A 71 -3.70 -4.48 1.69
CA ARG A 71 -4.40 -5.68 2.19
C ARG A 71 -4.44 -6.81 1.16
N LYS A 72 -4.67 -6.52 -0.12
CA LYS A 72 -4.63 -7.53 -1.19
C LYS A 72 -3.24 -8.15 -1.35
N LYS A 73 -2.18 -7.33 -1.42
CA LYS A 73 -0.80 -7.86 -1.52
C LYS A 73 -0.41 -8.78 -0.37
N LYS A 74 -0.80 -8.46 0.86
CA LYS A 74 -0.54 -9.32 2.02
C LYS A 74 -1.37 -10.61 2.00
N ALA A 75 -2.64 -10.55 1.61
CA ALA A 75 -3.46 -11.75 1.49
C ALA A 75 -2.92 -12.70 0.42
N ASP A 76 -2.54 -12.17 -0.75
CA ASP A 76 -1.98 -12.98 -1.84
C ASP A 76 -0.63 -13.63 -1.45
N GLU A 77 0.24 -12.94 -0.69
CA GLU A 77 1.50 -13.51 -0.18
C GLU A 77 1.30 -14.60 0.88
N GLU A 78 0.35 -14.41 1.80
CA GLU A 78 0.06 -15.38 2.87
C GLU A 78 -0.67 -16.61 2.30
N ASP A 79 -1.62 -16.43 1.38
CA ASP A 79 -2.34 -17.53 0.73
C ASP A 79 -1.41 -18.38 -0.14
N PHE A 80 -0.44 -17.76 -0.82
CA PHE A 80 0.59 -18.50 -1.58
C PHE A 80 1.57 -19.24 -0.66
N ARG A 81 1.89 -18.67 0.51
CA ARG A 81 2.70 -19.34 1.56
C ARG A 81 1.98 -20.52 2.20
N ILE A 82 0.67 -20.44 2.39
CA ILE A 82 -0.12 -21.52 3.00
C ILE A 82 -0.37 -22.64 1.99
N MET A 83 -0.67 -22.32 0.72
CA MET A 83 -0.82 -23.31 -0.35
C MET A 83 0.49 -24.05 -0.68
N SER A 84 1.65 -23.39 -0.54
CA SER A 84 2.96 -24.03 -0.68
C SER A 84 3.46 -24.74 0.61
N LYS A 85 2.79 -24.52 1.75
CA LYS A 85 2.99 -25.23 3.02
C LYS A 85 1.89 -26.27 3.25
N SER A 86 1.56 -27.04 2.22
CA SER A 86 0.91 -28.32 2.48
C SER A 86 1.90 -29.16 3.31
N VAL A 87 1.43 -29.59 4.48
CA VAL A 87 2.18 -30.29 5.56
C VAL A 87 2.93 -31.56 5.09
N ILE A 88 2.71 -31.99 3.85
CA ILE A 88 3.34 -33.15 3.21
C ILE A 88 4.63 -32.77 2.46
N GLY A 89 4.85 -31.48 2.15
CA GLY A 89 6.03 -30.98 1.44
C GLY A 89 7.16 -30.47 2.35
N ASP A 90 7.04 -30.70 3.66
CA ASP A 90 8.08 -30.39 4.62
C ASP A 90 9.21 -31.41 4.46
N ASN A 91 10.02 -31.23 3.41
CA ASN A 91 11.39 -31.76 3.29
C ASN A 91 12.32 -31.18 4.38
N THR A 92 11.75 -30.72 5.51
CA THR A 92 12.42 -30.18 6.69
C THR A 92 13.04 -31.29 7.53
N GLU A 93 12.59 -32.54 7.41
CA GLU A 93 13.25 -33.71 8.01
C GLU A 93 14.50 -34.15 7.23
N LEU A 94 14.60 -33.79 5.95
CA LEU A 94 15.74 -34.09 5.08
C LEU A 94 16.77 -32.94 5.02
N MET A 95 16.51 -31.83 5.71
CA MET A 95 17.37 -30.66 5.70
C MET A 95 18.27 -30.69 6.93
N GLY A 96 19.57 -30.49 6.73
CA GLY A 96 20.62 -30.58 7.74
C GLY A 96 20.36 -29.85 9.06
N SER A 97 21.25 -30.07 10.02
CA SER A 97 21.13 -29.62 11.41
C SER A 97 21.02 -28.10 11.55
N TYR A 98 21.47 -27.33 10.56
CA TYR A 98 21.35 -25.87 10.55
C TYR A 98 20.11 -25.38 9.77
N LYS A 99 19.19 -24.72 10.50
CA LYS A 99 17.98 -24.09 9.93
C LYS A 99 18.04 -22.56 10.08
N PRO A 100 18.22 -21.78 8.99
CA PRO A 100 18.22 -20.32 9.06
C PRO A 100 16.83 -19.80 9.47
N ARG A 101 16.80 -18.86 10.44
CA ARG A 101 15.55 -18.33 11.03
C ARG A 101 15.14 -16.97 10.49
N THR A 102 16.08 -16.14 10.06
CA THR A 102 15.82 -14.81 9.49
C THR A 102 16.11 -14.79 7.99
N GLN A 103 15.50 -13.84 7.26
CA GLN A 103 15.72 -13.70 5.82
C GLN A 103 17.19 -13.41 5.47
N GLU A 104 17.86 -12.59 6.30
CA GLU A 104 19.28 -12.28 6.14
C GLU A 104 20.14 -13.54 6.32
N THR A 105 19.89 -14.34 7.38
CA THR A 105 20.63 -15.60 7.60
C THR A 105 20.37 -16.65 6.52
N LYS A 106 19.20 -16.60 5.87
CA LYS A 106 18.89 -17.48 4.75
C LYS A 106 19.72 -17.11 3.53
N GLN A 107 19.83 -15.82 3.21
CA GLN A 107 20.65 -15.34 2.09
C GLN A 107 22.13 -15.68 2.28
N THR A 108 22.67 -15.50 3.49
CA THR A 108 24.07 -15.87 3.76
C THR A 108 24.29 -17.37 3.67
N TYR A 109 23.34 -18.18 4.13
CA TYR A 109 23.41 -19.63 4.00
C TYR A 109 23.36 -20.09 2.53
N GLU A 110 22.55 -19.43 1.69
CA GLU A 110 22.51 -19.68 0.24
C GLU A 110 23.85 -19.36 -0.44
N VAL A 111 24.52 -18.28 -0.03
CA VAL A 111 25.87 -17.94 -0.53
C VAL A 111 26.89 -19.00 -0.12
N ILE A 112 26.84 -19.50 1.11
CA ILE A 112 27.72 -20.58 1.58
C ILE A 112 27.49 -21.87 0.77
N LEU A 113 26.23 -22.23 0.51
CA LEU A 113 25.88 -23.39 -0.31
C LEU A 113 26.41 -23.27 -1.74
N ALA A 114 26.33 -22.07 -2.34
CA ALA A 114 26.87 -21.83 -3.68
C ALA A 114 28.39 -22.03 -3.74
N PHE A 115 29.12 -21.59 -2.71
CA PHE A 115 30.58 -21.79 -2.62
C PHE A 115 30.95 -23.27 -2.50
N ILE A 116 30.18 -24.03 -1.73
CA ILE A 116 30.39 -25.49 -1.57
C ILE A 116 30.05 -26.23 -2.88
N GLN A 117 28.99 -25.81 -3.57
CA GLN A 117 28.65 -26.38 -4.88
C GLN A 117 29.74 -26.12 -5.93
N GLU A 118 30.38 -24.95 -5.90
CA GLU A 118 31.54 -24.68 -6.78
C GLU A 118 32.75 -25.56 -6.45
N ALA A 119 32.97 -25.89 -5.17
CA ALA A 119 34.10 -26.69 -4.72
C ALA A 119 33.92 -28.20 -4.96
N ILE A 120 32.74 -28.77 -4.65
CA ILE A 120 32.48 -30.22 -4.69
C ILE A 120 31.78 -30.66 -6.01
N GLY A 121 31.21 -29.71 -6.75
CA GLY A 121 30.46 -29.95 -7.99
C GLY A 121 28.99 -30.30 -7.75
N ASP A 122 28.34 -30.89 -8.77
CA ASP A 122 26.91 -31.21 -8.73
C ASP A 122 26.61 -32.42 -7.83
N GLN A 123 26.34 -32.13 -6.56
CA GLN A 123 25.91 -33.08 -5.53
C GLN A 123 24.45 -32.87 -5.13
N PRO A 124 23.76 -33.92 -4.65
CA PRO A 124 22.41 -33.78 -4.10
C PRO A 124 22.41 -32.86 -2.87
N ARG A 125 21.28 -32.19 -2.65
CA ARG A 125 21.12 -31.15 -1.63
C ARG A 125 21.44 -31.60 -0.21
N ASP A 126 21.20 -32.88 0.09
CA ASP A 126 21.43 -33.44 1.43
C ASP A 126 22.93 -33.47 1.77
N ILE A 127 23.78 -33.77 0.78
CA ILE A 127 25.25 -33.76 0.93
C ILE A 127 25.77 -32.33 1.05
N LEU A 128 25.23 -31.40 0.25
CA LEU A 128 25.59 -29.98 0.33
C LEU A 128 25.21 -29.39 1.70
N CYS A 129 24.04 -29.73 2.23
CA CYS A 129 23.63 -29.33 3.58
C CYS A 129 24.54 -29.95 4.65
N GLY A 130 24.93 -31.22 4.52
CA GLY A 130 25.88 -31.86 5.43
C GLY A 130 27.26 -31.19 5.43
N ALA A 131 27.82 -30.91 4.25
CA ALA A 131 29.08 -30.19 4.11
C ALA A 131 29.01 -28.77 4.68
N ALA A 132 27.90 -28.06 4.45
CA ALA A 132 27.69 -26.73 5.02
C ALA A 132 27.64 -26.76 6.54
N ASP A 133 27.05 -27.79 7.14
CA ASP A 133 27.01 -27.95 8.60
C ASP A 133 28.40 -28.22 9.19
N GLU A 134 29.22 -29.05 8.54
CA GLU A 134 30.61 -29.28 8.94
C GLU A 134 31.45 -28.00 8.87
N VAL A 135 31.32 -27.23 7.78
CA VAL A 135 31.98 -25.93 7.61
C VAL A 135 31.55 -24.96 8.71
N LEU A 136 30.24 -24.85 8.98
CA LEU A 136 29.71 -23.98 10.05
C LEU A 136 30.19 -24.42 11.44
N ALA A 137 30.29 -25.72 11.70
CA ALA A 137 30.81 -26.25 12.96
C ALA A 137 32.29 -25.90 13.17
N VAL A 138 33.12 -26.01 12.13
CA VAL A 138 34.55 -25.61 12.19
C VAL A 138 34.68 -24.11 12.38
N LEU A 139 33.92 -23.30 11.63
CA LEU A 139 33.97 -21.84 11.74
C LEU A 139 33.55 -21.35 13.12
N LYS A 140 32.47 -21.92 13.68
CA LYS A 140 31.93 -21.57 15.00
C LYS A 140 32.80 -22.02 16.18
N SER A 141 33.76 -22.93 15.97
CA SER A 141 34.64 -23.37 17.04
C SER A 141 35.72 -22.31 17.39
N ASP A 142 35.61 -21.65 18.54
CA ASP A 142 36.53 -20.58 18.93
C ASP A 142 37.88 -21.07 19.47
N LYS A 143 38.00 -22.38 19.73
CA LYS A 143 39.19 -22.99 20.35
C LYS A 143 40.33 -23.24 19.35
N ILE A 144 40.08 -23.09 18.06
CA ILE A 144 41.01 -23.49 16.98
C ILE A 144 41.61 -22.25 16.33
N ARG A 145 42.92 -22.29 16.08
CA ARG A 145 43.64 -21.21 15.38
C ARG A 145 43.22 -21.16 13.90
N GLU A 146 43.11 -19.97 13.33
CA GLU A 146 42.64 -19.77 11.94
C GLU A 146 43.42 -20.60 10.88
N LYS A 147 44.73 -20.79 11.09
CA LYS A 147 45.57 -21.63 10.21
C LYS A 147 45.14 -23.10 10.21
N GLU A 148 44.67 -23.61 11.34
CA GLU A 148 44.18 -24.99 11.47
C GLU A 148 42.74 -25.11 10.96
N LYS A 149 41.90 -24.09 11.17
CA LYS A 149 40.56 -24.02 10.56
C LYS A 149 40.64 -24.13 9.04
N LYS A 150 41.54 -23.37 8.41
CA LYS A 150 41.74 -23.44 6.95
C LYS A 150 42.20 -24.82 6.49
N LYS A 151 43.14 -25.45 7.20
CA LYS A 151 43.59 -26.82 6.88
C LYS A 151 42.45 -27.84 6.99
N ARG A 152 41.61 -27.74 8.03
CA ARG A 152 40.46 -28.63 8.22
C ARG A 152 39.38 -28.41 7.15
N LEU A 153 39.15 -27.16 6.78
CA LEU A 153 38.17 -26.79 5.77
C LEU A 153 38.62 -27.27 4.38
N ASN A 154 39.89 -27.07 4.03
CA ASN A 154 40.47 -27.62 2.81
C ASN A 154 40.37 -29.15 2.80
N TYR A 155 40.70 -29.85 3.90
CA TYR A 155 40.55 -31.30 3.97
C TYR A 155 39.10 -31.79 3.78
N CYS A 156 38.11 -30.98 4.18
CA CYS A 156 36.70 -31.29 4.02
C CYS A 156 36.18 -31.06 2.59
N LEU A 157 36.77 -30.11 1.86
CA LEU A 157 36.37 -29.75 0.49
C LEU A 157 37.21 -30.43 -0.59
N ASP A 158 38.48 -30.75 -0.31
CA ASP A 158 39.42 -31.40 -1.21
C ASP A 158 39.31 -32.93 -1.03
N HIS A 159 38.29 -33.53 -1.62
CA HIS A 159 38.15 -35.00 -1.70
C HIS A 159 37.77 -35.47 -3.10
#